data_AF-A0A354B919-F1
#
_entry.id   AF-A0A354B919-F1
#
_cell.length_a   1.000
_cell.length_b   1.000
_cell.length_c   1.000
_cell.angle_alpha   90.00
_cell.angle_beta   90.00
_cell.angle_gamma   90.00
#
_symmetry.space_group_name_H-M   'P 1'
#
loop_
_entity.id
_entity.type
_entity.pdbx_description
1 polymer ?
#
loop_
_entity_poly.entity_id
_entity_poly.type
_entity_poly.pdbx_seq_one_letter_code
_entity_poly.pdbx_strand_id
1 'polypeptide(L)' 'GASVALHQACGFKVVGVQQEVGRKFGRWLNVTVMQHML' A
#
# COMPACT_ATOMS: atom_id res chain seq x y z
N GLY A 1 9.06 -0.76 -2.33
CA GLY A 1 9.06 -1.99 -1.50
C GLY A 1 8.70 -3.17 -2.38
N ALA A 2 9.24 -4.37 -2.12
CA ALA A 2 9.08 -5.54 -3.00
C ALA A 2 7.60 -5.84 -3.35
N SER A 3 6.68 -5.71 -2.39
CA SER A 3 5.25 -5.86 -2.62
C SER A 3 4.68 -4.79 -3.58
N VAL A 4 5.04 -3.50 -3.40
CA VAL A 4 4.55 -2.41 -4.27
C VAL A 4 4.97 -2.62 -5.73
N ALA A 5 6.22 -3.01 -5.97
CA ALA A 5 6.72 -3.27 -7.31
C ALA A 5 5.98 -4.43 -7.99
N LEU A 6 5.68 -5.50 -7.23
CA LEU A 6 4.85 -6.61 -7.72
C LEU A 6 3.46 -6.13 -8.14
N HIS A 7 2.77 -5.39 -7.26
CA HIS A 7 1.43 -4.87 -7.58
C HIS A 7 1.44 -3.94 -8.79
N GLN A 8 2.47 -3.10 -8.94
CA GLN A 8 2.65 -2.26 -10.12
C GLN A 8 2.80 -3.08 -11.41
N ALA A 9 3.59 -4.17 -11.37
CA ALA A 9 3.73 -5.09 -12.50
C ALA A 9 2.40 -5.78 -12.87
N CYS A 10 1.51 -5.99 -11.90
CA CYS A 10 0.15 -6.50 -12.12
C CYS A 10 -0.87 -5.43 -12.51
N GLY A 11 -0.46 -4.19 -12.82
CA GLY A 11 -1.34 -3.12 -13.31
C GLY A 11 -1.99 -2.26 -12.21
N PHE A 12 -1.69 -2.50 -10.92
CA PHE A 12 -2.20 -1.67 -9.83
C PHE A 12 -1.49 -0.32 -9.79
N LYS A 13 -2.23 0.72 -9.43
CA LYS A 13 -1.73 2.08 -9.22
C LYS A 13 -1.90 2.48 -7.76
N VAL A 14 -0.92 3.19 -7.20
CA VAL A 14 -1.07 3.81 -5.87
C VAL A 14 -2.11 4.92 -5.98
N VAL A 15 -3.13 4.87 -5.11
CA VAL A 15 -4.19 5.89 -5.05
C VAL A 15 -4.17 6.69 -3.76
N GLY A 16 -3.35 6.29 -2.79
CA GLY A 16 -3.14 7.06 -1.58
C GLY A 16 -2.20 6.39 -0.59
N VAL A 17 -1.76 7.17 0.39
CA VAL A 17 -1.08 6.68 1.58
C VAL A 17 -1.80 7.24 2.80
N GLN A 18 -2.30 6.36 3.64
CA GLN A 18 -2.93 6.71 4.90
C GLN A 18 -1.87 6.67 6.00
N GLN A 19 -1.69 7.78 6.70
CA GLN A 19 -0.65 7.91 7.73
C GLN A 19 -1.11 7.29 9.04
N GLU A 20 -0.26 6.45 9.63
CA GLU A 20 -0.45 5.90 10.99
C GLU A 20 -1.82 5.24 11.26
N VAL A 21 -2.44 4.64 10.23
CA VAL A 21 -3.73 3.96 10.40
C VAL A 21 -3.57 2.47 10.73
N GLY A 22 -2.40 1.89 10.45
CA GLY A 22 -2.09 0.49 10.78
C GLY A 22 -1.34 0.39 12.11
N ARG A 23 -1.58 -0.68 12.88
CA ARG A 23 -0.81 -0.98 14.10
C ARG A 23 -0.30 -2.40 14.11
N LYS A 24 1.01 -2.58 14.27
CA LYS A 24 1.65 -3.91 14.36
C LYS A 24 2.91 -3.83 15.23
N PHE A 25 3.12 -4.84 16.08
CA PHE A 25 4.29 -4.92 16.98
C PHE A 25 4.51 -3.64 17.81
N GLY A 26 3.42 -3.04 18.30
CA GLY A 26 3.48 -1.81 19.10
C GLY A 26 3.78 -0.53 18.32
N ARG A 27 3.92 -0.58 16.99
CA ARG A 27 4.22 0.59 16.14
C ARG A 27 3.04 0.95 15.26
N TRP A 28 2.86 2.25 15.06
CA TRP A 28 2.01 2.79 14.01
C TRP A 28 2.70 2.69 12.66
N LEU A 29 1.91 2.44 11.63
CA LEU A 29 2.37 2.20 10.28
C LEU A 29 1.50 2.96 9.29
N ASN A 30 2.15 3.42 8.23
CA ASN A 30 1.46 3.97 7.07
C ASN A 30 0.94 2.82 6.21
N VAL A 31 -0.22 3.02 5.59
CA VAL A 31 -0.85 2.05 4.70
C VAL A 31 -0.94 2.65 3.30
N THR A 32 -0.28 2.02 2.34
CA THR A 32 -0.41 2.37 0.91
C THR A 32 -1.64 1.69 0.34
N VAL A 33 -2.57 2.48 -0.21
CA VAL A 33 -3.74 1.98 -0.92
C VAL A 33 -3.42 1.92 -2.41
N MET A 34 -3.68 0.78 -3.03
CA MET A 34 -3.47 0.55 -4.46
C MET A 34 -4.75 0.03 -5.10
N GLN A 35 -5.01 0.42 -6.34
CA GLN A 35 -6.22 0.07 -7.08
C GLN A 35 -5.85 -0.46 -8.47
N HIS A 36 -6.57 -1.49 -8.91
CA HIS A 36 -6.60 -1.96 -10.30
C HIS A 36 -8.00 -1.70 -10.85
N MET A 37 -8.10 -1.03 -12.00
CA MET A 37 -9.37 -0.81 -12.69
C MET A 37 -9.45 -1.81 -13.85
N LEU A 38 -10.58 -2.53 -13.93
CA LEU A 38 -10.88 -3.49 -14.99
C LEU A 38 -11.62 -2.81 -16.14
#